data_AF-A0AAD2G0R6-F1
#
_entry.id   AF-A0AAD2G0R6-F1
#
_cell.length_a   1.000
_cell.length_b   1.000
_cell.length_c   1.000
_cell.angle_alpha   90.00
_cell.angle_beta   90.00
_cell.angle_gamma   90.00
#
_symmetry.space_group_name_H-M   'P 1'
#
loop_
_entity.id
_entity.type
_entity.pdbx_description
1 polymer ?
#
loop_
_entity_poly.entity_id
_entity_poly.type
_entity_poly.pdbx_seq_one_letter_code
_entity_poly.pdbx_strand_id
1 'polypeptide(L)'
;MSESIENECKNTNAEQKTPPISATSTTESKDQDSSGQKRDADELPPSPKRTKTGDDKKPLDLAVTFGFKEGDRLEVQWEIENDDGENEVHWWGASLLKHDGRTEDSVAIRQLLYDEYQDFEPSKEDVIFIGPDELASPDSQNQMKFRREGQEEVTFYNEENLENTLNGILMSAMNKNKSSWSSLPPAQQAVIAEKIALKKNSLISALKNHDGVITSDTINDVMKTAFA
;
A
#
# COMPACT_ATOMS: atom_id res chain seq x y z
N MET A 1 -42.77 -32.11 32.08
CA MET A 1 -41.40 -32.36 32.57
C MET A 1 -40.52 -31.45 31.75
N SER A 2 -40.16 -30.31 32.32
CA SER A 2 -39.45 -29.22 31.66
C SER A 2 -38.02 -29.25 32.17
N GLU A 3 -37.08 -29.62 31.32
CA GLU A 3 -35.64 -29.53 31.62
C GLU A 3 -35.15 -28.16 31.14
N SER A 4 -34.86 -27.30 32.10
CA SER A 4 -34.14 -26.05 31.89
C SER A 4 -32.66 -26.38 31.76
N ILE A 5 -32.06 -26.10 30.61
CA ILE A 5 -30.61 -26.14 30.42
C ILE A 5 -30.09 -24.71 30.64
N GLU A 6 -29.47 -24.49 31.80
CA GLU A 6 -28.69 -23.29 32.10
C GLU A 6 -27.34 -23.41 31.38
N ASN A 7 -27.17 -22.67 30.28
CA ASN A 7 -25.87 -22.51 29.64
C ASN A 7 -25.12 -21.35 30.31
N GLU A 8 -24.23 -21.73 31.21
CA GLU A 8 -23.23 -20.89 31.87
C GLU A 8 -22.09 -20.60 30.88
N CYS A 9 -22.19 -19.50 30.11
CA CYS A 9 -21.07 -19.02 29.29
C CYS A 9 -20.05 -18.33 30.19
N LYS A 10 -18.98 -19.06 30.51
CA LYS A 10 -17.77 -18.53 31.14
C LYS A 10 -17.04 -17.63 30.16
N ASN A 11 -17.03 -16.33 30.46
CA ASN A 11 -16.25 -15.31 29.79
C ASN A 11 -14.80 -15.40 30.28
N THR A 12 -13.89 -15.95 29.48
CA THR A 12 -12.46 -16.03 29.78
C THR A 12 -11.68 -15.13 28.83
N ASN A 13 -11.02 -14.12 29.40
CA ASN A 13 -9.90 -13.34 28.84
C ASN A 13 -10.05 -12.84 27.40
N ALA A 14 -10.63 -11.64 27.25
CA ALA A 14 -10.29 -10.75 26.15
C ALA A 14 -8.89 -10.19 26.40
N GLU A 15 -7.87 -10.92 25.93
CA GLU A 15 -6.55 -10.36 25.68
C GLU A 15 -6.75 -9.25 24.64
N GLN A 16 -6.36 -8.01 24.97
CA GLN A 16 -6.47 -6.87 24.05
C GLN A 16 -5.63 -7.16 22.80
N LYS A 17 -6.28 -7.73 21.78
CA LYS A 17 -5.74 -7.81 20.41
C LYS A 17 -5.62 -6.37 19.92
N THR A 18 -4.44 -5.80 20.14
CA THR A 18 -4.02 -4.64 19.36
C THR A 18 -4.06 -5.04 17.88
N PRO A 19 -4.44 -4.12 16.97
CA PRO A 19 -4.37 -4.39 15.54
C PRO A 19 -2.97 -4.95 15.21
N PRO A 20 -2.88 -5.94 14.32
CA PRO A 20 -1.61 -6.59 14.02
C PRO A 20 -0.62 -5.51 13.59
N ILE A 21 0.45 -5.30 14.35
CA ILE A 21 1.54 -4.41 13.94
C ILE A 21 2.03 -4.96 12.60
N SER A 22 1.82 -4.21 11.52
CA SER A 22 2.01 -4.67 10.14
C SER A 22 3.35 -5.38 10.02
N ALA A 23 3.33 -6.71 9.92
CA ALA A 23 4.52 -7.54 10.05
C ALA A 23 5.22 -7.66 8.69
N THR A 24 5.79 -6.55 8.19
CA THR A 24 6.72 -6.64 7.06
C THR A 24 7.97 -7.41 7.50
N SER A 25 8.25 -8.50 6.82
CA SER A 25 9.30 -9.46 7.13
C SER A 25 10.67 -8.77 7.18
N THR A 26 11.17 -8.56 8.38
CA THR A 26 12.57 -8.17 8.63
C THR A 26 13.47 -9.23 8.00
N THR A 27 14.18 -8.86 6.93
CA THR A 27 15.22 -9.70 6.34
C THR A 27 16.36 -9.82 7.36
N GLU A 28 16.41 -10.94 8.09
CA GLU A 28 17.48 -11.27 9.03
C GLU A 28 18.85 -11.22 8.32
N SER A 29 19.62 -10.18 8.60
CA SER A 29 21.05 -10.14 8.30
C SER A 29 21.80 -10.86 9.41
N LYS A 30 22.25 -12.07 9.07
CA LYS A 30 22.98 -13.02 9.89
C LYS A 30 24.28 -12.44 10.45
N ASP A 31 24.47 -12.70 11.74
CA ASP A 31 25.60 -12.31 12.59
C ASP A 31 26.99 -12.55 11.98
N GLN A 32 27.88 -11.57 12.18
CA GLN A 32 29.31 -11.83 12.31
C GLN A 32 29.80 -11.40 13.71
N ASP A 33 30.10 -12.46 14.45
CA ASP A 33 30.89 -12.56 15.67
C ASP A 33 32.18 -11.72 15.65
N SER A 34 32.35 -10.84 16.65
CA SER A 34 33.67 -10.34 17.05
C SER A 34 33.74 -10.06 18.55
N SER A 35 34.30 -11.05 19.26
CA SER A 35 35.31 -10.94 20.32
C SER A 35 35.52 -9.61 21.06
N GLY A 36 35.49 -9.72 22.39
CA GLY A 36 35.52 -8.63 23.34
C GLY A 36 36.81 -7.82 23.45
N GLN A 37 36.62 -6.61 23.98
CA GLN A 37 37.64 -5.83 24.69
C GLN A 37 36.93 -4.94 25.73
N LYS A 38 37.09 -5.29 27.02
CA LYS A 38 36.82 -4.37 28.14
C LYS A 38 37.80 -3.20 28.03
N ARG A 39 37.30 -1.98 27.83
CA ARG A 39 38.07 -0.74 28.00
C ARG A 39 37.43 0.06 29.13
N ASP A 40 38.31 0.53 30.01
CA ASP A 40 38.00 1.29 31.19
C ASP A 40 37.30 2.61 30.87
N ALA A 41 36.44 3.03 31.81
CA ALA A 41 35.58 4.20 31.73
C ALA A 41 36.43 5.48 31.73
N ASP A 42 36.66 6.04 30.54
CA ASP A 42 37.16 7.39 30.37
C ASP A 42 35.97 8.34 30.22
N GLU A 43 36.00 9.39 31.04
CA GLU A 43 34.96 10.38 31.26
C GLU A 43 34.65 11.14 29.97
N LEU A 44 33.51 10.83 29.34
CA LEU A 44 33.08 11.47 28.09
C LEU A 44 32.84 12.98 28.35
N PRO A 45 33.38 13.88 27.50
CA PRO A 45 33.14 15.30 27.62
C PRO A 45 31.65 15.62 27.46
N PRO A 46 31.14 16.65 28.16
CA PRO A 46 29.73 17.02 28.11
C PRO A 46 29.30 17.28 26.67
N SER A 47 28.27 16.55 26.22
CA SER A 47 27.70 16.68 24.89
C SER A 47 27.44 18.16 24.56
N PRO A 48 27.91 18.65 23.40
CA PRO A 48 27.75 20.06 23.03
C PRO A 48 26.26 20.40 23.03
N LYS A 49 25.89 21.35 23.88
CA LYS A 49 24.54 21.94 23.92
C LYS A 49 24.26 22.53 22.53
N ARG A 50 23.46 21.82 21.72
CA ARG A 50 22.95 22.29 20.44
C ARG A 50 22.28 23.65 20.67
N THR A 51 22.96 24.73 20.31
CA THR A 51 22.43 26.09 20.32
C THR A 51 21.34 26.18 19.26
N LYS A 52 20.10 26.19 19.74
CA LYS A 52 18.87 26.39 18.98
C LYS A 52 18.94 27.75 18.27
N THR A 53 19.53 27.78 17.08
CA THR A 53 19.54 28.96 16.22
C THR A 53 18.15 29.01 15.59
N GLY A 54 17.32 29.91 16.12
CA GLY A 54 15.91 30.07 15.80
C GLY A 54 15.71 30.56 14.38
N ASP A 55 15.57 29.63 13.47
CA ASP A 55 14.69 29.79 12.32
C ASP A 55 13.37 29.11 12.75
N ASP A 56 12.30 29.89 12.89
CA ASP A 56 10.93 29.40 13.14
C ASP A 56 10.41 28.65 11.91
N LYS A 57 11.10 27.60 11.50
CA LYS A 57 10.69 26.70 10.43
C LYS A 57 9.50 25.91 10.94
N LYS A 58 8.31 26.38 10.56
CA LYS A 58 7.07 25.63 10.68
C LYS A 58 7.34 24.21 10.13
N PRO A 59 6.99 23.15 10.89
CA PRO A 59 7.17 21.79 10.42
C PRO A 59 6.43 21.57 9.11
N LEU A 60 7.00 20.73 8.25
CA LEU A 60 6.42 20.36 6.98
C LEU A 60 5.25 19.39 7.22
N ASP A 61 4.03 19.84 6.96
CA ASP A 61 2.84 18.99 6.99
C ASP A 61 2.52 18.52 5.56
N LEU A 62 2.97 17.30 5.25
CA LEU A 62 2.77 16.69 3.93
C LEU A 62 1.30 16.33 3.69
N ALA A 63 0.53 15.98 4.71
CA ALA A 63 -0.90 15.70 4.56
C ALA A 63 -1.65 16.93 4.03
N VAL A 64 -1.37 18.11 4.59
CA VAL A 64 -1.94 19.38 4.11
C VAL A 64 -1.46 19.71 2.70
N THR A 65 -0.19 19.43 2.39
CA THR A 65 0.40 19.65 1.06
C THR A 65 -0.30 18.80 -0.01
N PHE A 66 -0.71 17.58 0.32
CA PHE A 66 -1.50 16.68 -0.54
C PHE A 66 -3.01 16.96 -0.50
N GLY A 67 -3.45 17.98 0.22
CA GLY A 67 -4.84 18.42 0.26
C GLY A 67 -5.75 17.56 1.16
N PHE A 68 -5.19 16.82 2.12
CA PHE A 68 -5.97 16.14 3.14
C PHE A 68 -6.37 17.09 4.27
N LYS A 69 -7.60 16.90 4.78
CA LYS A 69 -8.18 17.71 5.86
C LYS A 69 -8.60 16.84 7.05
N GLU A 70 -8.74 17.46 8.22
CA GLU A 70 -9.36 16.79 9.36
C GLU A 70 -10.75 16.27 8.98
N GLY A 71 -11.02 15.01 9.34
CA GLY A 71 -12.24 14.29 9.00
C GLY A 71 -12.24 13.64 7.61
N ASP A 72 -11.20 13.84 6.79
CA ASP A 72 -11.07 13.10 5.53
C ASP A 72 -11.00 11.59 5.82
N ARG A 73 -11.65 10.82 4.95
CA ARG A 73 -11.73 9.37 5.04
C ARG A 73 -10.72 8.70 4.12
N LEU A 74 -9.94 7.81 4.71
CA LEU A 74 -8.88 7.07 4.05
C LEU A 74 -9.14 5.57 4.23
N GLU A 75 -8.60 4.77 3.33
CA GLU A 75 -8.46 3.33 3.49
C GLU A 75 -6.97 3.01 3.49
N VAL A 76 -6.48 2.31 4.50
CA VAL A 76 -5.07 1.91 4.63
C VAL A 76 -4.96 0.41 4.35
N GLN A 77 -3.96 0.03 3.55
CA GLN A 77 -3.70 -1.36 3.20
C GLN A 77 -3.03 -2.08 4.38
N TRP A 78 -3.65 -3.17 4.81
CA TRP A 78 -3.14 -4.10 5.82
C TRP A 78 -2.98 -5.48 5.21
N GLU A 79 -1.95 -6.20 5.64
CA GLU A 79 -1.79 -7.63 5.38
C GLU A 79 -2.24 -8.38 6.63
N ILE A 80 -3.28 -9.20 6.50
CA ILE A 80 -3.85 -9.99 7.58
C ILE A 80 -3.59 -11.45 7.26
N GLU A 81 -2.89 -12.16 8.15
CA GLU A 81 -2.74 -13.61 8.07
C GLU A 81 -4.03 -14.28 8.54
N ASN A 82 -4.63 -15.11 7.70
CA ASN A 82 -5.85 -15.85 8.03
C ASN A 82 -5.51 -17.16 8.79
N ASP A 83 -6.54 -17.89 9.24
CA ASP A 83 -6.36 -19.16 9.98
C ASP A 83 -5.65 -20.25 9.15
N ASP A 84 -5.64 -20.12 7.82
CA ASP A 84 -4.94 -21.01 6.89
C ASP A 84 -3.46 -20.64 6.69
N GLY A 85 -2.98 -19.54 7.30
CA GLY A 85 -1.62 -19.01 7.15
C GLY A 85 -1.39 -18.30 5.82
N GLU A 86 -2.46 -17.95 5.09
CA GLU A 86 -2.39 -17.15 3.88
C GLU A 86 -2.54 -15.65 4.22
N ASN A 87 -1.69 -14.81 3.61
CA ASN A 87 -1.79 -13.36 3.76
C ASN A 87 -2.87 -12.82 2.82
N GLU A 88 -3.91 -12.23 3.39
CA GLU A 88 -4.94 -11.48 2.67
C GLU A 88 -4.68 -9.99 2.79
N VAL A 89 -4.83 -9.26 1.68
CA VAL A 89 -4.76 -7.80 1.66
C VAL A 89 -6.13 -7.23 1.98
N HIS A 90 -6.22 -6.43 3.04
CA HIS A 90 -7.43 -5.74 3.45
C HIS A 90 -7.23 -4.21 3.43
N TRP A 91 -8.24 -3.48 2.97
CA TRP A 91 -8.25 -2.02 2.96
C TRP A 91 -9.13 -1.51 4.10
N TRP A 92 -8.51 -1.09 5.21
CA TRP A 92 -9.22 -0.71 6.43
C TRP A 92 -9.50 0.79 6.46
N GLY A 93 -10.77 1.15 6.60
CA GLY A 93 -11.24 2.53 6.76
C GLY A 93 -10.67 3.21 8.01
N ALA A 94 -10.27 4.47 7.85
CA ALA A 94 -9.77 5.34 8.90
C ALA A 94 -10.13 6.80 8.67
N SER A 95 -10.31 7.55 9.76
CA SER A 95 -10.56 9.00 9.74
C SER A 95 -9.30 9.76 10.12
N LEU A 96 -8.90 10.76 9.31
CA LEU A 96 -7.78 11.64 9.64
C LEU A 96 -8.16 12.61 10.76
N LEU A 97 -7.50 12.50 11.92
CA LEU A 97 -7.74 13.37 13.06
C LEU A 97 -7.03 14.73 12.92
N LYS A 98 -7.43 15.67 13.79
CA LYS A 98 -6.78 16.97 13.95
C LYS A 98 -5.32 16.80 14.33
N HIS A 99 -4.45 17.59 13.71
CA HIS A 99 -3.03 17.64 14.09
C HIS A 99 -2.88 18.16 15.54
N ASP A 100 -2.11 17.45 16.34
CA ASP A 100 -1.87 17.73 17.76
C ASP A 100 -0.60 18.57 18.01
N GLY A 101 0.12 18.95 16.95
CA GLY A 101 1.35 19.71 17.03
C GLY A 101 2.63 18.87 17.13
N ARG A 102 2.55 17.54 17.19
CA ARG A 102 3.73 16.67 17.23
C ARG A 102 4.45 16.62 15.89
N THR A 103 5.77 16.48 15.97
CA THR A 103 6.67 16.49 14.81
C THR A 103 7.87 15.58 15.07
N GLU A 104 8.38 14.96 14.02
CA GLU A 104 9.62 14.18 14.02
C GLU A 104 10.47 14.63 12.83
N ASP A 105 11.75 14.93 13.06
CA ASP A 105 12.68 15.42 12.04
C ASP A 105 12.16 16.58 11.16
N SER A 106 11.37 17.48 11.76
CA SER A 106 10.72 18.63 11.09
C SER A 106 9.54 18.26 10.18
N VAL A 107 9.06 17.02 10.22
CA VAL A 107 7.84 16.55 9.56
C VAL A 107 6.72 16.38 10.59
N ALA A 108 5.49 16.71 10.21
CA ALA A 108 4.32 16.58 11.10
C ALA A 108 3.91 15.11 11.29
N ILE A 109 3.72 14.68 12.54
CA ILE A 109 3.06 13.41 12.88
C ILE A 109 1.55 13.65 12.91
N ARG A 110 0.78 12.86 12.18
CA ARG A 110 -0.69 12.88 12.15
C ARG A 110 -1.25 11.69 12.92
N GLN A 111 -2.54 11.72 13.22
CA GLN A 111 -3.25 10.58 13.82
C GLN A 111 -4.37 10.11 12.90
N LEU A 112 -4.45 8.80 12.71
CA LEU A 112 -5.60 8.12 12.11
C LEU A 112 -6.43 7.47 13.21
N LEU A 113 -7.76 7.51 13.06
CA LEU A 113 -8.70 6.73 13.85
C LEU A 113 -9.28 5.65 12.94
N TYR A 114 -8.84 4.41 13.11
CA TYR A 114 -9.37 3.27 12.39
C TYR A 114 -10.79 2.93 12.85
N ASP A 115 -11.60 2.47 11.92
CA ASP A 115 -12.94 1.99 12.23
C ASP A 115 -12.89 0.63 12.93
N GLU A 116 -14.00 0.23 13.55
CA GLU A 116 -14.17 -1.14 14.03
C GLU A 116 -14.18 -2.12 12.84
N TYR A 117 -13.43 -3.21 12.96
CA TYR A 117 -13.41 -4.27 11.94
C TYR A 117 -13.34 -5.64 12.60
N GLN A 118 -14.35 -6.48 12.36
CA GLN A 118 -14.46 -7.80 12.99
C GLN A 118 -14.33 -7.73 14.52
N ASP A 119 -13.31 -8.37 15.10
CA ASP A 119 -13.01 -8.36 16.54
C ASP A 119 -12.05 -7.23 16.96
N PHE A 120 -11.70 -6.34 16.04
CA PHE A 120 -10.82 -5.21 16.32
C PHE A 120 -11.62 -3.96 16.66
N GLU A 121 -11.41 -3.47 17.88
CA GLU A 121 -11.98 -2.21 18.34
C GLU A 121 -11.35 -1.00 17.62
N PRO A 122 -12.06 0.13 17.51
CA PRO A 122 -11.50 1.37 16.97
C PRO A 122 -10.20 1.77 17.66
N SER A 123 -9.16 1.99 16.86
CA SER A 123 -7.80 2.28 17.35
C SER A 123 -7.28 3.58 16.78
N LYS A 124 -6.37 4.24 17.52
CA LYS A 124 -5.67 5.43 17.05
C LYS A 124 -4.22 5.09 16.76
N GLU A 125 -3.75 5.49 15.59
CA GLU A 125 -2.36 5.29 15.22
C GLU A 125 -1.72 6.60 14.75
N ASP A 126 -0.47 6.79 15.16
CA ASP A 126 0.35 7.88 14.70
C ASP A 126 0.96 7.52 13.34
N VAL A 127 0.87 8.44 12.38
CA VAL A 127 1.37 8.23 11.02
C VAL A 127 2.08 9.48 10.50
N ILE A 128 3.05 9.28 9.61
CA ILE A 128 3.74 10.31 8.86
C ILE A 128 3.40 10.10 7.38
N PHE A 129 2.89 11.13 6.71
CA PHE A 129 2.69 11.09 5.26
C PHE A 129 4.05 11.24 4.59
N ILE A 130 4.47 10.24 3.82
CA ILE A 130 5.74 10.28 3.08
C ILE A 130 5.52 10.48 1.58
N GLY A 131 4.33 10.16 1.08
CA GLY A 131 3.94 10.32 -0.31
C GLY A 131 2.42 10.53 -0.49
N PRO A 132 1.94 10.64 -1.73
CA PRO A 132 0.52 10.84 -2.02
C PRO A 132 -0.36 9.63 -1.69
N ASP A 133 0.23 8.42 -1.64
CA ASP A 133 -0.41 7.12 -1.39
C ASP A 133 0.36 6.28 -0.36
N GLU A 134 1.31 6.89 0.36
CA GLU A 134 2.18 6.23 1.33
C GLU A 134 2.21 6.92 2.70
N LEU A 135 2.10 6.10 3.74
CA LEU A 135 2.26 6.45 5.14
C LEU A 135 3.46 5.70 5.72
N ALA A 136 4.04 6.25 6.79
CA ALA A 136 4.99 5.55 7.64
C ALA A 136 4.56 5.64 9.11
N SER A 137 4.71 4.55 9.86
CA SER A 137 4.59 4.61 11.32
C SER A 137 5.87 5.20 11.92
N PRO A 138 5.78 6.20 12.83
CA PRO A 138 6.97 6.77 13.47
C PRO A 138 7.70 5.74 14.34
N ASP A 139 6.97 4.80 14.96
CA ASP A 139 7.55 3.83 15.90
C ASP A 139 8.22 2.65 15.19
N SER A 140 7.58 2.09 14.16
CA SER A 140 8.08 0.89 13.46
C SER A 140 8.84 1.19 12.17
N GLN A 141 8.72 2.41 11.64
CA GLN A 141 9.20 2.78 10.29
C GLN A 141 8.59 1.95 9.15
N ASN A 142 7.55 1.15 9.43
CA ASN A 142 6.87 0.38 8.40
C ASN A 142 6.09 1.32 7.49
N GLN A 143 6.23 1.09 6.19
CA GLN A 143 5.51 1.84 5.16
C GLN A 143 4.19 1.14 4.84
N MET A 144 3.13 1.92 4.75
CA MET A 144 1.78 1.44 4.46
C MET A 144 1.23 2.20 3.27
N LYS A 145 0.52 1.51 2.39
CA LYS A 145 -0.23 2.16 1.31
C LYS A 145 -1.56 2.66 1.83
N PHE A 146 -2.01 3.79 1.31
CA PHE A 146 -3.33 4.31 1.62
C PHE A 146 -3.99 4.92 0.37
N ARG A 147 -5.31 5.02 0.41
CA ARG A 147 -6.12 5.71 -0.61
C ARG A 147 -7.28 6.47 0.04
N ARG A 148 -7.97 7.33 -0.71
CA ARG A 148 -9.22 7.95 -0.23
C ARG A 148 -10.34 6.90 -0.24
N GLU A 149 -11.18 6.90 0.78
CA GLU A 149 -12.32 5.97 0.87
C GLU A 149 -13.23 6.13 -0.36
N GLY A 150 -13.62 4.99 -0.96
CA GLY A 150 -14.44 4.95 -2.17
C GLY A 150 -13.72 5.33 -3.47
N GLN A 151 -12.42 5.64 -3.43
CA GLN A 151 -11.62 5.76 -4.63
C GLN A 151 -11.18 4.35 -5.07
N GLU A 152 -11.66 3.88 -6.22
CA GLU A 152 -11.17 2.64 -6.82
C GLU A 152 -9.65 2.72 -7.00
N GLU A 153 -8.98 1.58 -6.81
CA GLU A 153 -7.52 1.48 -6.88
C GLU A 153 -7.01 2.07 -8.21
N VAL A 154 -6.43 3.28 -8.13
CA VAL A 154 -5.76 3.89 -9.27
C VAL A 154 -4.36 3.28 -9.31
N THR A 155 -4.23 2.13 -9.97
CA THR A 155 -2.92 1.54 -10.19
C THR A 155 -2.13 2.47 -11.12
N PHE A 156 -1.14 3.18 -10.58
CA PHE A 156 -0.23 3.99 -11.36
C PHE A 156 0.71 3.07 -12.14
N TYR A 157 0.44 2.86 -13.41
CA TYR A 157 1.37 2.15 -14.28
C TYR A 157 2.48 3.12 -14.71
N ASN A 158 3.71 2.90 -14.22
CA ASN A 158 4.88 3.43 -14.91
C ASN A 158 4.95 2.79 -16.32
N GLU A 159 5.66 3.42 -17.26
CA GLU A 159 5.67 2.97 -18.68
C GLU A 159 6.13 1.51 -18.84
N GLU A 160 7.06 1.06 -18.01
CA GLU A 160 7.56 -0.32 -18.00
C GLU A 160 6.52 -1.32 -17.47
N ASN A 161 5.85 -1.00 -16.36
CA ASN A 161 4.78 -1.79 -15.77
C ASN A 161 3.59 -1.86 -16.72
N LEU A 162 3.26 -0.76 -17.40
CA LEU A 162 2.19 -0.72 -18.39
C LEU A 162 2.47 -1.72 -19.51
N GLU A 163 3.67 -1.72 -20.08
CA GLU A 163 4.04 -2.66 -21.12
C GLU A 163 3.99 -4.11 -20.62
N ASN A 164 4.48 -4.38 -19.40
CA ASN A 164 4.44 -5.71 -18.80
C ASN A 164 3.00 -6.20 -18.59
N THR A 165 2.12 -5.37 -18.04
CA THR A 165 0.70 -5.68 -17.85
C THR A 165 0.01 -5.94 -19.18
N LEU A 166 0.26 -5.10 -20.17
CA LEU A 166 -0.33 -5.20 -21.50
C LEU A 166 0.15 -6.46 -22.24
N ASN A 167 1.43 -6.80 -22.10
CA ASN A 167 1.98 -8.07 -22.57
C ASN A 167 1.33 -9.27 -21.86
N GLY A 168 1.10 -9.19 -20.54
CA GLY A 168 0.41 -10.22 -19.77
C GLY A 168 -1.02 -10.47 -20.25
N ILE A 169 -1.79 -9.39 -20.47
CA ILE A 169 -3.17 -9.46 -21.01
C ILE A 169 -3.17 -10.07 -22.41
N LEU A 170 -2.28 -9.59 -23.29
CA LEU A 170 -2.16 -10.11 -24.65
C LEU A 170 -1.78 -11.60 -24.65
N MET A 171 -0.80 -12.01 -23.85
CA MET A 171 -0.39 -13.42 -23.73
C MET A 171 -1.53 -14.29 -23.19
N SER A 172 -2.30 -13.80 -22.22
CA SER A 172 -3.49 -14.49 -21.71
C SER A 172 -4.55 -14.66 -22.81
N ALA A 173 -4.81 -13.60 -23.59
CA ALA A 173 -5.73 -13.66 -24.73
C ALA A 173 -5.22 -14.60 -25.85
N MET A 174 -3.92 -14.60 -26.14
CA MET A 174 -3.31 -15.52 -27.10
C MET A 174 -3.44 -16.97 -26.63
N ASN A 175 -3.16 -17.24 -25.35
CA ASN A 175 -3.29 -18.59 -24.79
C ASN A 175 -4.74 -19.10 -24.83
N LYS A 176 -5.72 -18.23 -24.54
CA LYS A 176 -7.16 -18.56 -24.66
C LYS A 176 -7.55 -18.96 -26.08
N ASN A 177 -6.97 -18.33 -27.10
CA ASN A 177 -7.28 -18.57 -28.51
C ASN A 177 -6.30 -19.53 -29.21
N LYS A 178 -5.33 -20.08 -28.48
CA LYS A 178 -4.22 -20.87 -29.03
C LYS A 178 -4.69 -22.08 -29.84
N SER A 179 -5.72 -22.78 -29.36
CA SER A 179 -6.30 -23.95 -30.05
C SER A 179 -6.97 -23.58 -31.37
N SER A 180 -7.67 -22.44 -31.42
CA SER A 180 -8.28 -21.94 -32.64
C SER A 180 -7.21 -21.49 -33.64
N TRP A 181 -6.17 -20.79 -33.19
CA TRP A 181 -5.13 -20.27 -34.08
C TRP A 181 -4.18 -21.34 -34.61
N SER A 182 -3.85 -22.34 -33.79
CA SER A 182 -2.96 -23.43 -34.21
C SER A 182 -3.57 -24.29 -35.33
N SER A 183 -4.89 -24.29 -35.47
CA SER A 183 -5.60 -24.98 -36.54
C SER A 183 -5.54 -24.25 -37.89
N LEU A 184 -5.15 -22.98 -37.91
CA LEU A 184 -5.10 -22.17 -39.13
C LEU A 184 -3.82 -22.42 -39.94
N PRO A 185 -3.85 -22.27 -41.28
CA PRO A 185 -2.65 -22.32 -42.10
C PRO A 185 -1.58 -21.28 -41.66
N PRO A 186 -0.28 -21.57 -41.81
CA PRO A 186 0.79 -20.67 -41.39
C PRO A 186 0.68 -19.24 -41.94
N ALA A 187 0.22 -19.10 -43.19
CA ALA A 187 -0.01 -17.79 -43.81
C ALA A 187 -1.07 -16.96 -43.05
N GLN A 188 -2.13 -17.59 -42.56
CA GLN A 188 -3.17 -16.91 -41.78
C GLN A 188 -2.70 -16.60 -40.36
N GLN A 189 -1.90 -17.49 -39.75
CA GLN A 189 -1.29 -17.22 -38.43
C GLN A 189 -0.38 -15.99 -38.48
N ALA A 190 0.42 -15.84 -39.55
CA ALA A 190 1.28 -14.67 -39.75
C ALA A 190 0.46 -13.37 -39.85
N VAL A 191 -0.64 -13.37 -40.60
CA VAL A 191 -1.54 -12.20 -40.73
C VAL A 191 -2.19 -11.83 -39.39
N ILE A 192 -2.57 -12.81 -38.58
CA ILE A 192 -3.13 -12.57 -37.24
C ILE A 192 -2.06 -11.98 -36.31
N ALA A 193 -0.83 -12.53 -36.32
CA ALA A 193 0.27 -12.03 -35.51
C ALA A 193 0.63 -10.58 -35.86
N GLU A 194 0.68 -10.24 -37.15
CA GLU A 194 0.91 -8.88 -37.62
C GLU A 194 -0.20 -7.93 -37.14
N LYS A 195 -1.48 -8.33 -37.26
CA LYS A 195 -2.60 -7.52 -36.76
C LYS A 195 -2.52 -7.29 -35.25
N ILE A 196 -2.12 -8.29 -34.46
CA ILE A 196 -1.96 -8.15 -33.02
C ILE A 196 -0.81 -7.19 -32.69
N ALA A 197 0.32 -7.31 -33.39
CA ALA A 197 1.45 -6.40 -33.21
C ALA A 197 1.06 -4.94 -33.53
N LEU A 198 0.33 -4.71 -34.63
CA LEU A 198 -0.19 -3.39 -34.99
C LEU A 198 -1.15 -2.84 -33.92
N LYS A 199 -2.09 -3.66 -33.43
CA LYS A 199 -3.02 -3.23 -32.37
C LYS A 199 -2.30 -2.97 -31.04
N LYS A 200 -1.30 -3.78 -30.68
CA LYS A 200 -0.44 -3.52 -29.49
C LYS A 200 0.23 -2.16 -29.61
N ASN A 201 0.87 -1.87 -30.74
CA ASN A 201 1.55 -0.59 -30.95
C ASN A 201 0.57 0.58 -30.93
N SER A 202 -0.61 0.44 -31.56
CA SER A 202 -1.65 1.47 -31.50
C SER A 202 -2.15 1.74 -30.08
N LEU A 203 -2.30 0.68 -29.27
CA LEU A 203 -2.74 0.78 -27.88
C LEU A 203 -1.68 1.48 -27.02
N ILE A 204 -0.41 1.12 -27.19
CA ILE A 204 0.72 1.78 -26.52
C ILE A 204 0.78 3.25 -26.91
N SER A 205 0.66 3.59 -28.20
CA SER A 205 0.67 4.98 -28.65
C SER A 205 -0.51 5.77 -28.10
N ALA A 206 -1.70 5.19 -28.04
CA ALA A 206 -2.88 5.85 -27.47
C ALA A 206 -2.69 6.12 -25.97
N LEU A 207 -2.11 5.17 -25.22
CA LEU A 207 -1.82 5.33 -23.80
C LEU A 207 -0.71 6.35 -23.54
N LYS A 208 0.36 6.38 -24.35
CA LYS A 208 1.45 7.37 -24.22
C LYS A 208 1.00 8.80 -24.53
N ASN A 209 0.02 8.94 -25.42
CA ASN A 209 -0.55 10.26 -25.78
C ASN A 209 -1.66 10.71 -24.82
N HIS A 210 -1.99 9.91 -23.80
CA HIS A 210 -2.99 10.29 -22.81
C HIS A 210 -2.33 11.19 -21.75
N ASP A 211 -2.67 12.48 -21.79
CA ASP A 211 -2.23 13.44 -20.78
C ASP A 211 -3.00 13.21 -19.47
N GLY A 212 -2.49 12.32 -18.61
CA GLY A 212 -3.06 12.10 -17.29
C GLY A 212 -2.70 10.75 -16.66
N VAL A 213 -3.20 10.56 -15.45
CA VAL A 213 -3.10 9.29 -14.74
C VAL A 213 -3.91 8.24 -15.49
N ILE A 214 -3.25 7.15 -15.89
CA ILE A 214 -3.91 6.03 -16.56
C ILE A 214 -4.66 5.21 -15.50
N THR A 215 -5.98 5.33 -15.48
CA THR A 215 -6.87 4.52 -14.65
C THR A 215 -7.34 3.26 -15.40
N SER A 216 -7.91 2.29 -14.69
CA SER A 216 -8.56 1.12 -15.29
C SER A 216 -9.64 1.49 -16.31
N ASP A 217 -10.41 2.55 -16.05
CA ASP A 217 -11.40 3.09 -16.98
C ASP A 217 -10.75 3.65 -18.24
N THR A 218 -9.64 4.37 -18.08
CA THR A 218 -8.84 4.89 -19.20
C THR A 218 -8.36 3.73 -20.07
N ILE A 219 -7.86 2.66 -19.47
CA ILE A 219 -7.44 1.45 -20.19
C ILE A 219 -8.62 0.83 -20.94
N ASN A 220 -9.80 0.72 -20.32
CA ASN A 220 -10.98 0.15 -20.95
C ASN A 220 -11.46 0.99 -22.14
N ASP A 221 -11.48 2.32 -22.01
CA ASP A 221 -11.91 3.20 -23.09
C ASP A 221 -10.88 3.27 -24.23
N VAL A 222 -9.60 3.24 -23.90
CA VAL A 222 -8.52 3.15 -24.89
C VAL A 222 -8.54 1.78 -25.58
N MET A 223 -8.86 0.68 -24.88
CA MET A 223 -9.08 -0.63 -25.50
C MET A 223 -10.30 -0.63 -26.42
N LYS A 224 -11.44 -0.06 -26.01
CA LYS A 224 -12.62 0.06 -26.91
C LYS A 224 -12.24 0.82 -28.19
N THR A 225 -11.47 1.90 -28.06
CA THR A 225 -11.05 2.73 -29.20
C THR A 225 -10.06 2.01 -30.11
N ALA A 226 -9.08 1.29 -29.55
CA ALA A 226 -8.06 0.58 -30.33
C ALA A 226 -8.59 -0.71 -31.00
N PHE A 227 -9.69 -1.28 -30.49
CA PHE A 227 -10.23 -2.54 -30.98
C PHE A 227 -11.57 -2.45 -31.70
N ALA A 228 -12.25 -1.29 -31.69
CA ALA A 228 -13.38 -0.97 -32.58
C ALA A 228 -12.96 -0.97 -34.06
#